data_AF-A0A7W6TQ24-F1
#
_entry.id   AF-A0A7W6TQ24-F1
#
_cell.length_a   1.000
_cell.length_b   1.000
_cell.length_c   1.000
_cell.angle_alpha   90.00
_cell.angle_beta   90.00
_cell.angle_gamma   90.00
#
_symmetry.space_group_name_H-M   'P 1'
#
loop_
_entity.id
_entity.type
_entity.pdbx_description
1 polymer ?
#
loop_
_entity_poly.entity_id
_entity_poly.type
_entity_poly.pdbx_seq_one_letter_code
_entity_poly.pdbx_strand_id
1 'polypeptide(L)' 'MAIADEIEASADQIERLERAIVVEANRDEDMRQLTTIPGVGAITAATIEALVPDSVGFKLARHFAAWLG' A
#
# COMPACT_ATOMS: atom_id res chain seq x y z
N MET A 1 -15.28 9.52 -28.94
CA MET A 1 -14.61 9.97 -27.70
C MET A 1 -14.66 8.95 -26.57
N ALA A 2 -15.30 7.78 -26.71
CA ALA A 2 -15.48 6.80 -25.63
C ALA A 2 -14.21 6.41 -24.85
N ILE A 3 -13.06 6.25 -25.52
CA ILE A 3 -11.80 5.89 -24.84
C ILE A 3 -11.27 7.02 -23.95
N ALA A 4 -11.47 8.28 -24.33
CA ALA A 4 -11.05 9.42 -23.50
C ALA A 4 -11.91 9.49 -22.23
N ASP A 5 -13.23 9.31 -22.38
CA ASP A 5 -14.17 9.27 -21.27
C ASP A 5 -13.87 8.11 -20.28
N GLU A 6 -13.46 6.95 -20.80
CA GLU A 6 -13.04 5.79 -19.98
C GLU A 6 -11.73 6.05 -19.20
N ILE A 7 -10.77 6.75 -19.80
CA ILE A 7 -9.51 7.13 -19.13
C ILE A 7 -9.82 8.07 -17.96
N GLU A 8 -10.65 9.09 -18.20
CA GLU A 8 -11.04 10.05 -17.16
C GLU A 8 -11.77 9.36 -16.00
N ALA A 9 -12.76 8.49 -16.32
CA ALA A 9 -13.48 7.74 -15.30
C ALA A 9 -12.56 6.83 -14.47
N SER A 10 -11.56 6.20 -15.11
CA SER A 10 -10.59 5.34 -14.43
C SER A 10 -9.64 6.14 -13.54
N ALA A 11 -9.17 7.30 -14.01
CA ALA A 11 -8.33 8.20 -13.23
C ALA A 11 -9.06 8.69 -11.97
N ASP A 12 -10.32 9.08 -12.09
CA ASP A 12 -11.15 9.49 -10.97
C ASP A 12 -11.36 8.34 -9.96
N GLN A 13 -11.49 7.10 -10.45
CA GLN A 13 -11.62 5.93 -9.59
C GLN A 13 -10.32 5.64 -8.84
N ILE A 14 -9.17 5.74 -9.51
CA ILE A 14 -7.85 5.59 -8.87
C ILE A 14 -7.70 6.63 -7.77
N GLU A 15 -7.99 7.90 -8.04
CA GLU A 15 -7.82 8.96 -7.04
C GLU A 15 -8.72 8.74 -5.82
N ARG A 16 -9.97 8.29 -6.03
CA ARG A 16 -10.86 7.94 -4.91
C ARG A 16 -10.31 6.80 -4.07
N LEU A 17 -9.77 5.76 -4.70
CA LEU A 17 -9.20 4.61 -4.00
C LEU A 17 -7.91 4.99 -3.26
N GLU A 18 -7.03 5.79 -3.86
CA GLU A 18 -5.82 6.28 -3.22
C GLU A 18 -6.14 7.08 -1.96
N ARG A 19 -7.12 8.00 -2.02
CA ARG A 19 -7.58 8.74 -0.85
C ARG A 19 -8.14 7.83 0.24
N ALA A 20 -8.89 6.79 -0.14
CA ALA A 20 -9.40 5.80 0.82
C ALA A 20 -8.27 5.02 1.50
N ILE A 21 -7.26 4.59 0.73
CA ILE A 21 -6.08 3.90 1.27
C ILE A 21 -5.33 4.81 2.24
N VAL A 22 -5.13 6.09 1.92
CA VAL A 22 -4.48 7.04 2.84
C VAL A 22 -5.24 7.18 4.16
N VAL A 23 -6.58 7.23 4.12
CA VAL A 23 -7.40 7.30 5.33
C VAL A 23 -7.25 6.03 6.15
N GLU A 24 -7.28 4.86 5.52
CA GLU A 24 -7.18 3.59 6.22
C GLU A 24 -5.78 3.35 6.80
N ALA A 25 -4.74 3.69 6.04
CA ALA A 25 -3.36 3.62 6.50
C ALA A 25 -3.06 4.55 7.68
N ASN A 26 -3.90 5.55 7.97
CA ASN A 26 -3.81 6.38 9.16
C ASN A 26 -4.57 5.81 10.38
N ARG A 27 -5.45 4.83 10.17
CA ARG A 27 -6.23 4.17 11.23
C ARG A 27 -5.61 2.85 11.65
N ASP A 28 -4.96 2.17 10.73
CA ASP A 28 -4.24 0.94 10.97
C ASP A 28 -2.85 1.22 11.57
N GLU A 29 -2.54 0.60 12.72
CA GLU A 29 -1.28 0.84 13.43
C GLU A 29 -0.07 0.24 12.69
N ASP A 30 -0.21 -0.93 12.08
CA ASP A 30 0.87 -1.61 11.37
C ASP A 30 1.22 -0.84 10.09
N MET A 31 0.22 -0.42 9.32
CA MET A 31 0.42 0.48 8.18
C MET A 31 1.05 1.81 8.60
N ARG A 32 0.59 2.43 9.72
CA ARG A 32 1.20 3.66 10.23
C ARG A 32 2.68 3.46 10.57
N GLN A 33 3.04 2.36 11.22
CA GLN A 33 4.44 2.06 11.52
C GLN A 33 5.26 1.91 10.24
N LEU A 34 4.74 1.20 9.23
CA LEU A 34 5.41 1.07 7.93
C LEU A 34 5.66 2.43 7.26
N THR A 35 4.74 3.39 7.35
CA THR A 35 4.95 4.73 6.77
C THR A 35 6.07 5.55 7.42
N THR A 36 6.60 5.12 8.56
CA THR A 36 7.76 5.77 9.19
C THR A 36 9.09 5.42 8.52
N ILE A 37 9.11 4.37 7.69
CA ILE A 37 10.29 3.94 6.94
C ILE A 37 10.53 4.94 5.79
N PRO A 38 11.74 5.53 5.66
CA PRO A 38 12.04 6.43 4.56
C PRO A 38 11.76 5.81 3.19
N GLY A 39 10.93 6.48 2.38
CA GLY A 39 10.52 6.01 1.05
C GLY A 39 9.28 5.11 1.05
N VAL A 40 8.69 4.78 2.20
CA VAL A 40 7.43 4.02 2.29
C VAL A 40 6.27 4.97 2.58
N GLY A 41 5.41 5.20 1.58
CA GLY A 41 4.17 5.96 1.74
C GLY A 41 2.96 5.07 2.04
N ALA A 42 1.79 5.66 2.29
CA ALA A 42 0.56 4.94 2.63
C ALA A 42 0.18 3.85 1.61
N ILE A 43 0.32 4.13 0.31
CA ILE A 43 0.03 3.15 -0.75
C ILE A 43 0.97 1.93 -0.65
N THR A 44 2.27 2.18 -0.46
CA THR A 44 3.27 1.12 -0.28
C THR A 44 3.02 0.34 1.02
N ALA A 45 2.72 1.03 2.11
CA ALA A 45 2.39 0.41 3.40
C ALA A 45 1.17 -0.52 3.29
N ALA A 46 0.08 -0.05 2.69
CA ALA A 46 -1.11 -0.86 2.45
C ALA A 46 -0.83 -2.05 1.52
N THR A 47 0.06 -1.88 0.54
CA THR A 47 0.47 -2.97 -0.35
C THR A 47 1.26 -4.04 0.40
N ILE A 48 2.18 -3.63 1.29
CA ILE A 48 2.92 -4.54 2.16
C ILE A 48 1.94 -5.30 3.03
N GLU A 49 1.04 -4.61 3.73
CA GLU A 49 0.06 -5.23 4.62
C GLU A 49 -0.89 -6.20 3.88
N ALA A 50 -1.28 -5.88 2.65
CA ALA A 50 -2.18 -6.72 1.87
C ALA A 50 -1.52 -7.96 1.24
N LEU A 51 -0.24 -7.87 0.88
CA LEU A 51 0.46 -8.90 0.10
C LEU A 51 1.45 -9.73 0.91
N VAL A 52 1.94 -9.21 2.04
CA VAL A 52 2.91 -9.90 2.86
C VAL A 52 2.16 -10.91 3.74
N PRO A 53 2.52 -12.20 3.70
CA PRO A 53 2.00 -13.16 4.67
C PRO A 53 2.39 -12.69 6.06
N ASP A 54 1.45 -12.77 7.03
CA ASP A 54 1.57 -12.29 8.42
C ASP A 54 3.02 -12.03 8.82
N SER A 55 3.37 -10.76 9.07
CA SER A 55 4.74 -10.31 9.30
C SER A 55 5.43 -11.07 10.44
N VAL A 56 4.66 -11.62 11.38
CA VAL A 56 5.12 -12.51 12.47
C VAL A 56 5.73 -13.82 11.94
N GLY A 57 5.38 -14.23 10.72
CA GLY A 57 5.92 -15.39 10.01
C GLY A 57 7.41 -15.26 9.64
N PHE A 58 7.97 -14.05 9.63
CA PHE A 58 9.40 -13.85 9.38
C PHE A 58 10.19 -13.75 10.69
N LYS A 59 11.08 -14.74 10.93
CA LYS A 59 11.90 -14.80 12.16
C LYS A 59 12.81 -13.58 12.38
N LEU A 60 13.24 -12.92 11.30
CA LEU A 60 14.14 -11.76 11.30
C LEU A 60 13.86 -10.89 10.08
N ALA A 61 14.06 -9.57 10.20
CA ALA A 61 13.90 -8.62 9.08
C ALA A 61 14.71 -9.00 7.82
N ARG A 62 15.89 -9.62 7.98
CA ARG A 62 16.70 -10.10 6.83
C ARG A 62 16.01 -11.21 6.03
N HIS A 63 15.15 -12.02 6.66
CA HIS A 63 14.40 -13.08 5.98
C HIS A 63 13.29 -12.48 5.13
N PHE A 64 12.63 -11.42 5.62
CA PHE A 64 11.69 -10.64 4.85
C PHE A 64 12.37 -9.99 3.64
N ALA A 65 13.51 -9.32 3.83
CA ALA A 65 14.28 -8.73 2.73
C ALA A 65 14.70 -9.77 1.68
N ALA A 66 15.17 -10.94 2.11
CA ALA A 66 15.54 -12.03 1.18
C ALA A 66 14.34 -12.61 0.40
N TRP A 67 13.12 -12.49 0.93
CA TRP A 67 11.90 -12.89 0.21
C TRP A 67 11.49 -11.85 -0.84
N LEU A 68 11.69 -10.57 -0.57
CA LEU A 68 11.42 -9.49 -1.52
C LEU A 68 12.34 -9.53 -2.76
N GLY A 69 13.57 -10.03 -2.61
CA GLY A 69 14.59 -10.10 -3.67
C GLY A 69 15.81 -9.26 -3.37
#